data_AF-T1HA39-F1
#
_entry.id   AF-T1HA39-F1
#
_cell.length_a   1.000
_cell.length_b   1.000
_cell.length_c   1.000
_cell.angle_alpha   90.00
_cell.angle_beta   90.00
_cell.angle_gamma   90.00
#
_symmetry.space_group_name_H-M   'P 1'
#
loop_
_entity.id
_entity.type
_entity.pdbx_description
1 polymer ?
#
loop_
_entity_poly.entity_id
_entity_poly.type
_entity_poly.pdbx_seq_one_letter_code
_entity_poly.pdbx_strand_id
1 'polypeptide(L)'
;MLQMVEYRRSEVFLTELMENICDKMKDFVRARLKSNGQLVVIPLFSQAGQMNSMISDVDIIQDSDLNKSLQFYCEGILEENEESFVKRFSEGGENLDIKLCTEAAQLCNHTVEQDYEFEANDEL
;
A
#
# COMPACT_ATOMS: atom_id res chain seq x y z
N MET A 1 -19.02 27.09 -15.65
CA MET A 1 -19.72 25.95 -15.02
C MET A 1 -18.82 25.48 -13.90
N LEU A 2 -19.27 25.47 -12.64
CA LEU A 2 -18.49 24.93 -11.52
C LEU A 2 -18.62 23.42 -11.55
N GLN A 3 -17.51 22.71 -11.80
CA GLN A 3 -17.45 21.27 -11.72
C GLN A 3 -17.36 20.88 -10.25
N MET A 4 -18.40 20.22 -9.72
CA MET A 4 -18.37 19.65 -8.37
C MET A 4 -17.57 18.34 -8.42
N VAL A 5 -16.52 18.26 -7.61
CA VAL A 5 -15.66 17.08 -7.48
C VAL A 5 -15.94 16.45 -6.12
N GLU A 6 -16.06 15.12 -6.06
CA GLU A 6 -16.15 14.40 -4.79
C GLU A 6 -14.92 14.71 -3.93
N TYR A 7 -15.09 14.99 -2.63
CA TYR A 7 -13.96 15.35 -1.77
C TYR A 7 -12.82 14.32 -1.79
N ARG A 8 -13.17 13.02 -1.80
CA ARG A 8 -12.19 11.91 -1.92
C ARG A 8 -11.35 11.92 -3.21
N ARG A 9 -11.77 12.67 -4.21
CA ARG A 9 -11.10 12.86 -5.51
C ARG A 9 -10.49 14.26 -5.66
N SER A 10 -10.64 15.12 -4.66
CA SER A 10 -10.06 16.46 -4.69
C SER A 10 -8.56 16.39 -4.50
N GLU A 11 -7.82 17.22 -5.23
CA GLU A 11 -6.36 17.32 -5.13
C GLU A 11 -5.92 17.58 -3.69
N VAL A 12 -6.58 18.51 -3.00
CA VAL A 12 -6.32 18.83 -1.59
C VAL A 12 -6.38 17.58 -0.70
N PHE A 13 -7.46 16.80 -0.78
CA PHE A 13 -7.59 15.58 0.02
C PHE A 13 -6.53 14.54 -0.33
N LEU A 14 -6.23 14.38 -1.62
CA LEU A 14 -5.27 13.37 -2.07
C LEU A 14 -3.84 13.73 -1.64
N THR A 15 -3.44 15.00 -1.74
CA THR A 15 -2.14 15.47 -1.24
C THR A 15 -2.04 15.28 0.28
N GLU A 16 -3.05 15.71 1.05
CA GLU A 16 -3.09 15.47 2.50
C GLU A 16 -2.99 13.97 2.84
N LEU A 17 -3.62 13.10 2.06
CA LEU A 17 -3.53 11.66 2.25
C LEU A 17 -2.12 11.15 1.97
N MET A 18 -1.47 11.58 0.89
CA MET A 18 -0.12 11.14 0.52
C MET A 18 0.93 11.54 1.56
N GLU A 19 0.79 12.72 2.17
CA GLU A 19 1.69 13.18 3.24
C GLU A 19 1.64 12.28 4.48
N ASN A 20 0.51 11.63 4.76
CA ASN A 20 0.28 10.92 6.02
C ASN A 20 0.18 9.39 5.86
N ILE A 21 -0.01 8.87 4.65
CA ILE A 21 -0.27 7.43 4.46
C ILE A 21 0.94 6.57 4.82
N CYS A 22 2.17 7.05 4.60
CA CYS A 22 3.38 6.29 4.90
C CYS A 22 3.61 6.08 6.40
N ASP A 23 3.01 6.91 7.28
CA ASP A 23 3.04 6.67 8.72
C ASP A 23 2.34 5.36 9.10
N LYS A 24 1.35 4.92 8.31
CA LYS A 24 0.67 3.63 8.52
C LYS A 24 1.58 2.45 8.33
N MET A 25 2.68 2.59 7.59
CA MET A 25 3.63 1.50 7.38
C MET A 25 4.35 1.06 8.66
N LYS A 26 4.31 1.87 9.73
CA LYS A 26 4.82 1.51 11.06
C LYS A 26 4.03 0.37 11.71
N ASP A 27 2.78 0.17 11.30
CA ASP A 27 1.90 -0.88 11.82
C ASP A 27 2.13 -2.23 11.09
N PHE A 28 2.99 -2.25 10.08
CA PHE A 28 3.31 -3.42 9.27
C PHE A 28 4.75 -3.87 9.48
N VAL A 29 5.02 -5.14 9.16
CA VAL A 29 6.37 -5.72 9.17
C VAL A 29 6.64 -6.52 7.92
N ARG A 30 7.91 -6.52 7.53
CA ARG A 30 8.45 -7.43 6.51
C ARG A 30 8.75 -8.76 7.17
N ALA A 31 8.33 -9.85 6.55
CA ALA A 31 8.58 -11.19 7.05
C ALA A 31 8.82 -12.18 5.91
N ARG A 32 9.28 -13.39 6.25
CA ARG A 32 9.32 -14.53 5.33
C ARG A 32 8.34 -15.60 5.81
N LEU A 33 7.52 -16.14 4.91
CA LEU A 33 6.69 -17.30 5.23
C LEU A 33 7.61 -18.48 5.59
N LYS A 34 7.35 -19.16 6.71
CA LYS A 34 8.11 -20.35 7.12
C LYS A 34 7.94 -21.53 6.16
N SER A 35 6.81 -21.56 5.45
CA SER A 35 6.45 -22.64 4.53
C SER A 35 7.31 -22.68 3.26
N ASN A 36 7.65 -21.52 2.69
CA ASN A 36 8.31 -21.43 1.38
C ASN A 36 9.39 -20.33 1.29
N GLY A 37 9.61 -19.54 2.35
CA GLY A 37 10.59 -18.44 2.39
C GLY A 37 10.18 -17.16 1.64
N GLN A 38 8.95 -17.10 1.11
CA GLN A 38 8.42 -15.97 0.36
C GLN A 38 8.37 -14.71 1.23
N LEU A 39 8.82 -13.59 0.67
CA LEU A 39 8.71 -12.28 1.31
C LEU A 39 7.27 -11.81 1.34
N VAL A 40 6.81 -11.37 2.51
CA VAL A 40 5.48 -10.83 2.74
C VAL A 40 5.55 -9.58 3.60
N VAL A 41 4.55 -8.73 3.48
CA VAL A 41 4.29 -7.61 4.39
C VAL A 41 2.98 -7.91 5.11
N ILE A 42 2.99 -7.95 6.43
CA ILE A 42 1.80 -8.26 7.24
C ILE A 42 1.60 -7.22 8.34
N PRO A 43 0.35 -6.91 8.73
CA PRO A 43 0.10 -6.05 9.88
C PRO A 43 0.51 -6.75 11.18
N LEU A 44 1.08 -6.00 12.12
CA LEU A 44 1.48 -6.50 13.44
C LEU A 44 0.27 -6.87 14.31
N PHE A 45 -0.80 -6.10 14.15
CA PHE A 45 -2.03 -6.24 14.92
C PHE A 45 -3.21 -6.49 13.96
N SER A 46 -4.12 -7.36 14.37
CA SER A 46 -5.46 -7.47 13.79
C SER A 46 -6.24 -6.17 13.96
N GLN A 47 -7.37 -6.04 13.26
CA GLN A 47 -8.28 -4.91 13.43
C GLN A 47 -8.81 -4.76 14.86
N ALA A 48 -8.90 -5.88 15.61
CA ALA A 48 -9.29 -5.90 17.02
C ALA A 48 -8.17 -5.46 18.00
N GLY A 49 -6.98 -5.09 17.49
CA GLY A 49 -5.83 -4.68 18.29
C GLY A 49 -5.07 -5.84 18.95
N GLN A 50 -5.43 -7.08 18.65
CA GLN A 50 -4.70 -8.27 19.09
C GLN A 50 -3.55 -8.56 18.14
N MET A 51 -2.48 -9.21 18.63
CA MET A 51 -1.37 -9.65 17.80
C MET A 51 -1.87 -10.49 16.62
N ASN A 52 -1.41 -10.19 15.41
CA ASN A 52 -1.83 -10.90 14.21
C ASN A 52 -1.45 -12.39 14.32
N SER A 53 -2.42 -13.29 14.13
CA SER A 53 -2.22 -14.73 14.23
C SER A 53 -1.20 -15.26 13.21
N MET A 54 -1.05 -14.60 12.06
CA MET A 54 -0.05 -14.95 11.05
C MET A 54 1.39 -14.81 11.54
N ILE A 55 1.63 -14.08 12.65
CA ILE A 55 2.98 -13.92 13.23
C ILE A 55 3.60 -15.28 13.60
N SER A 56 2.81 -16.30 13.94
CA SER A 56 3.35 -17.64 14.24
C SER A 56 3.95 -18.32 13.01
N ASP A 57 3.50 -17.96 11.81
CA ASP A 57 3.78 -18.68 10.57
C ASP A 57 4.86 -18.00 9.72
N VAL A 58 5.42 -16.90 10.23
CA VAL A 58 6.43 -16.09 9.56
C VAL A 58 7.66 -15.85 10.41
N ASP A 59 8.79 -15.62 9.75
CA ASP A 59 10.02 -15.11 10.33
C ASP A 59 10.12 -13.61 10.04
N ILE A 60 9.90 -12.78 11.07
CA ILE A 60 9.97 -11.32 10.97
C ILE A 60 11.40 -10.89 10.64
N ILE A 61 11.54 -10.08 9.59
CA ILE A 61 12.81 -9.46 9.22
C ILE A 61 12.97 -8.22 10.10
N GLN A 62 13.93 -8.27 11.02
CA GLN A 62 14.29 -7.12 11.83
C GLN A 62 15.23 -6.22 11.03
N ASP A 63 14.80 -5.01 10.73
CA ASP A 63 15.69 -3.99 10.21
C ASP A 63 16.46 -3.33 11.37
N SER A 64 17.66 -2.84 11.08
CA SER A 64 18.50 -2.15 12.07
C SER A 64 17.84 -0.91 12.69
N ASP A 65 16.84 -0.35 12.02
CA ASP A 65 16.10 0.86 12.42
C ASP A 65 14.66 0.59 12.85
N LEU A 66 14.42 -0.44 13.68
CA LEU A 66 13.15 -0.62 14.41
C LEU A 66 11.89 -0.58 13.49
N ASN A 67 11.89 -1.37 12.42
CA ASN A 67 10.78 -1.48 11.45
C ASN A 67 10.47 -0.22 10.63
N LYS A 68 11.38 0.76 10.57
CA LYS A 68 11.19 1.98 9.74
C LYS A 68 11.41 1.77 8.23
N SER A 69 11.91 0.61 7.81
CA SER A 69 12.23 0.40 6.39
C SER A 69 11.01 0.54 5.47
N LEU A 70 9.85 0.03 5.90
CA LEU A 70 8.62 0.12 5.11
C LEU A 70 8.12 1.55 4.96
N GLN A 71 8.21 2.35 6.02
CA GLN A 71 7.91 3.78 5.95
C GLN A 71 8.83 4.46 4.94
N PHE A 72 10.14 4.23 5.03
CA PHE A 72 11.12 4.82 4.12
C PHE A 72 10.88 4.42 2.65
N TYR A 73 10.55 3.15 2.39
CA TYR A 73 10.20 2.71 1.04
C TYR A 73 8.92 3.36 0.53
N CYS A 74 7.89 3.48 1.37
CA CYS A 74 6.66 4.17 1.01
C CYS A 74 6.93 5.64 0.66
N GLU A 75 7.70 6.34 1.49
CA GLU A 75 8.06 7.74 1.27
C GLU A 75 8.78 7.93 -0.07
N GLY A 76 9.77 7.08 -0.37
CA GLY A 76 10.47 7.13 -1.65
C GLY A 76 9.55 6.84 -2.85
N ILE A 77 8.65 5.85 -2.74
CA ILE A 77 7.70 5.54 -3.82
C ILE A 77 6.75 6.72 -4.05
N LEU A 78 6.23 7.35 -3.00
CA LEU A 78 5.32 8.48 -3.13
C LEU A 78 6.03 9.72 -3.67
N GLU A 79 7.22 10.05 -3.16
CA GLU A 79 8.00 11.20 -3.64
C GLU A 79 8.27 11.11 -5.14
N GLU A 80 8.60 9.92 -5.66
CA GLU A 80 8.87 9.72 -7.08
C GLU A 80 7.60 9.74 -7.96
N ASN A 81 6.42 9.46 -7.40
CA ASN A 81 5.20 9.18 -8.17
C ASN A 81 3.99 10.06 -7.81
N GLU A 82 4.15 11.05 -6.94
CA GLU A 82 3.06 11.83 -6.34
C GLU A 82 2.10 12.41 -7.39
N GLU A 83 2.63 13.12 -8.40
CA GLU A 83 1.81 13.76 -9.44
C GLU A 83 0.97 12.73 -10.21
N SER A 84 1.58 11.61 -10.57
CA SER A 84 0.90 10.53 -11.29
C SER A 84 -0.19 9.91 -10.42
N PHE A 85 0.09 9.72 -9.14
CA PHE A 85 -0.85 9.13 -8.19
C PHE A 85 -2.05 10.04 -7.97
N VAL A 86 -1.82 11.33 -7.65
CA VAL A 86 -2.89 12.33 -7.46
C VAL A 86 -3.76 12.45 -8.71
N LYS A 87 -3.14 12.53 -9.89
CA LYS A 87 -3.88 12.57 -11.15
C LYS A 87 -4.76 11.34 -11.33
N ARG A 88 -4.22 10.14 -11.09
CA ARG A 88 -4.97 8.90 -11.33
C ARG A 88 -6.09 8.69 -10.31
N PHE A 89 -5.86 9.02 -9.04
CA PHE A 89 -6.89 8.95 -8.01
C PHE A 89 -7.99 9.99 -8.21
N SER A 90 -7.67 11.19 -8.71
CA SER A 90 -8.68 12.21 -9.01
C SER A 90 -9.55 11.84 -10.22
N GLU A 91 -8.97 11.22 -11.26
CA GLU A 91 -9.71 10.64 -12.40
C GLU A 91 -10.60 9.45 -11.96
N GLY A 92 -10.08 8.63 -11.03
CA GLY A 92 -10.72 7.39 -10.59
C GLY A 92 -10.75 6.31 -11.69
N GLY A 93 -11.55 5.27 -11.47
CA GLY A 93 -11.77 4.18 -12.44
C GLY A 93 -11.39 2.81 -11.88
N GLU A 94 -11.36 1.82 -12.76
CA GLU A 94 -11.04 0.42 -12.44
C GLU A 94 -9.53 0.15 -12.54
N ASN A 95 -9.05 -0.87 -11.82
CA ASN A 95 -7.66 -1.35 -11.84
C ASN A 95 -6.61 -0.25 -11.55
N LEU A 96 -6.94 0.64 -10.61
CA LEU A 96 -6.07 1.76 -10.22
C LEU A 96 -4.74 1.25 -9.67
N ASP A 97 -4.76 0.18 -8.90
CA ASP A 97 -3.58 -0.53 -8.40
C ASP A 97 -2.62 -0.96 -9.53
N ILE A 98 -3.14 -1.52 -10.63
CA ILE A 98 -2.32 -1.89 -11.80
C ILE A 98 -1.76 -0.64 -12.48
N LYS A 99 -2.60 0.36 -12.71
CA LYS A 99 -2.20 1.63 -13.34
C LYS A 99 -1.15 2.37 -12.52
N LEU A 100 -1.23 2.30 -11.20
CA LEU A 100 -0.30 2.96 -10.30
C LEU A 100 0.99 2.15 -10.13
N CYS A 101 0.88 0.86 -9.78
CA CYS A 101 2.05 0.05 -9.44
C CYS A 101 2.82 -0.44 -10.68
N THR A 102 2.12 -0.83 -11.75
CA THR A 102 2.75 -1.36 -12.98
C THR A 102 3.07 -0.23 -13.95
N GLU A 103 2.07 0.58 -14.33
CA GLU A 103 2.25 1.55 -15.44
C GLU A 103 3.00 2.81 -14.99
N ALA A 104 2.64 3.40 -13.84
CA ALA A 104 3.28 4.62 -13.34
C ALA A 104 4.60 4.33 -12.61
N ALA A 105 4.56 3.50 -11.56
CA ALA A 105 5.72 3.28 -10.69
C ALA A 105 6.68 2.19 -11.18
N GLN A 106 6.25 1.31 -12.10
CA GLN A 106 7.06 0.19 -12.60
C GLN A 106 7.60 -0.75 -11.51
N LEU A 107 6.85 -0.89 -10.41
CA LEU A 107 7.19 -1.73 -9.26
C LEU A 107 6.52 -3.11 -9.32
N CYS A 108 5.45 -3.22 -10.10
CA CYS A 108 4.68 -4.45 -10.29
C CYS A 108 4.80 -4.96 -11.74
N ASN A 109 4.70 -6.28 -11.91
CA ASN A 109 4.66 -6.94 -13.23
C ASN A 109 3.25 -7.43 -13.61
N HIS A 110 2.23 -7.06 -12.85
CA HIS A 110 0.85 -7.49 -13.07
C HIS A 110 0.23 -6.73 -14.24
N THR A 111 -0.60 -7.43 -15.02
CA THR A 111 -1.34 -6.87 -16.16
C THR A 111 -2.83 -7.09 -15.94
N VAL A 112 -3.67 -6.17 -16.44
CA VAL A 112 -5.14 -6.23 -16.32
C VAL A 112 -5.76 -7.54 -16.83
N GLU A 113 -5.07 -8.24 -17.73
CA GLU A 113 -5.51 -9.53 -18.31
C GLU A 113 -5.26 -10.76 -17.41
N GLN A 114 -4.49 -10.62 -16.34
CA GLN A 114 -4.38 -11.67 -15.32
C GLN A 114 -5.53 -11.46 -14.34
N ASP A 115 -6.33 -12.49 -14.07
CA ASP A 115 -7.47 -12.46 -13.12
C ASP A 115 -7.03 -11.97 -11.73
N TYR A 116 -6.93 -10.66 -11.57
CA TYR A 116 -6.45 -9.98 -10.38
C TYR A 116 -7.67 -9.59 -9.56
N GLU A 117 -8.06 -10.45 -8.61
CA GLU A 117 -8.91 -10.02 -7.51
C GLU A 117 -8.06 -9.15 -6.59
N PHE A 118 -8.29 -7.83 -6.61
CA PHE A 118 -7.82 -6.97 -5.53
C PHE A 118 -8.37 -7.56 -4.23
N GLU A 119 -7.50 -8.13 -3.40
CA GLU A 119 -7.89 -8.69 -2.11
C GLU A 119 -8.42 -7.56 -1.21
N ALA A 120 -9.69 -7.22 -1.39
CA ALA A 120 -10.49 -6.52 -0.40
C ALA A 120 -10.83 -7.53 0.70
N ASN A 121 -9.81 -8.03 1.40
CA ASN A 121 -10.03 -8.77 2.63
C ASN A 121 -10.40 -7.76 3.73
N ASP A 122 -11.68 -7.38 3.73
CA ASP A 122 -12.36 -6.73 4.86
C ASP A 122 -12.62 -7.71 6.02
N GLU A 123 -12.07 -8.93 5.98
CA GLU A 123 -12.09 -9.88 7.08
C GLU A 123 -10.66 -10.31 7.40
N LEU A 124 -10.09 -9.76 8.49
CA LEU A 124 -9.22 -10.42 9.48
C LEU A 124 -8.80 -9.45 10.62
#